data_AF-A0A401U1U0-F1
#
_entry.id   AF-A0A401U1U0-F1
#
_cell.length_a   1.000
_cell.length_b   1.000
_cell.length_c   1.000
_cell.angle_alpha   90.00
_cell.angle_beta   90.00
_cell.angle_gamma   90.00
#
_symmetry.space_group_name_H-M   'P 1'
#
loop_
_entity.id
_entity.type
_entity.pdbx_description
1 polymer ?
#
loop_
_entity_poly.entity_id
_entity_poly.type
_entity_poly.pdbx_seq_one_letter_code
_entity_poly.pdbx_strand_id
1 'polypeptide(L)'
;DQLATSGLTDGKVHVWFPASSPYATSCGGTQPGPAAGNGAAAAEAVWNAGTIGTGGGISDAFPVPDYQSHLTLPQSQNDGAIRRGVPDVACAAAASPGYRIIVNGQPMAMSGTSAATPLWAALVAIAIAARGEQIGLLNAALYGNPGAFRVVQQGNNRVGGKGYDAGPGWSACTGLGVPRG
;
A
#
# COMPACT_ATOMS: atom_id res chain seq x y z
N ASP A 1 -1.04 3.71 -11.35
CA ASP A 1 -0.94 4.37 -10.03
C ASP A 1 -0.45 5.78 -10.19
N GLN A 2 -1.34 6.74 -9.94
CA GLN A 2 -1.11 8.16 -10.14
C GLN A 2 -1.21 8.89 -8.80
N LEU A 3 -0.52 8.36 -7.79
CA LEU A 3 -0.40 9.00 -6.48
C LEU A 3 -1.79 9.27 -5.84
N ALA A 4 -1.90 10.27 -4.98
CA ALA A 4 -3.14 10.64 -4.29
C ALA A 4 -4.27 11.16 -5.21
N THR A 5 -4.08 11.37 -6.52
CA THR A 5 -5.14 11.90 -7.40
C THR A 5 -5.90 10.83 -8.15
N SER A 6 -5.44 9.58 -8.12
CA SER A 6 -6.00 8.50 -8.96
C SER A 6 -6.09 8.86 -10.44
N GLY A 7 -5.22 9.76 -10.92
CA GLY A 7 -5.14 10.16 -12.33
C GLY A 7 -6.15 11.23 -12.73
N LEU A 8 -6.95 11.73 -11.79
CA LEU A 8 -7.91 12.80 -12.02
C LEU A 8 -7.25 14.18 -11.90
N THR A 9 -7.79 15.16 -12.63
CA THR A 9 -7.29 16.53 -12.73
C THR A 9 -8.23 17.56 -12.08
N ASP A 10 -9.19 17.11 -11.28
CA ASP A 10 -10.18 17.95 -10.58
C ASP A 10 -9.62 18.67 -9.34
N GLY A 11 -8.31 18.52 -9.09
CA GLY A 11 -7.61 19.10 -7.96
C GLY A 11 -7.99 18.48 -6.63
N LYS A 12 -8.56 17.27 -6.59
CA LYS A 12 -8.93 16.57 -5.34
C LYS A 12 -8.03 15.36 -5.10
N VAL A 13 -8.14 14.83 -3.88
CA VAL A 13 -7.51 13.58 -3.47
C VAL A 13 -8.52 12.44 -3.65
N HIS A 14 -8.10 11.32 -4.22
CA HIS A 14 -8.95 10.19 -4.57
C HIS A 14 -8.30 8.87 -4.18
N VAL A 15 -9.13 7.90 -3.84
CA VAL A 15 -8.71 6.50 -3.65
C VAL A 15 -9.38 5.61 -4.70
N TRP A 16 -8.64 4.61 -5.18
CA TRP A 16 -9.14 3.67 -6.18
C TRP A 16 -10.17 2.69 -5.60
N PHE A 17 -11.20 2.37 -6.37
CA PHE A 17 -12.03 1.17 -6.17
C PHE A 17 -11.53 0.06 -7.11
N PRO A 18 -11.48 -1.23 -6.70
CA PRO A 18 -12.04 -1.83 -5.48
C PRO A 18 -11.18 -1.71 -4.22
N ALA A 19 -9.97 -1.12 -4.31
CA ALA A 19 -9.06 -1.02 -3.16
C ALA A 19 -9.70 -0.30 -1.95
N SER A 20 -10.55 0.69 -2.16
CA SER A 20 -11.25 1.41 -1.10
C SER A 20 -12.36 0.61 -0.41
N SER A 21 -12.79 -0.54 -0.96
CA SER A 21 -13.74 -1.42 -0.29
C SER A 21 -13.19 -1.88 1.06
N PRO A 22 -13.98 -1.86 2.15
CA PRO A 22 -13.53 -2.37 3.46
C PRO A 22 -13.39 -3.90 3.47
N TYR A 23 -13.86 -4.60 2.41
CA TYR A 23 -13.76 -6.05 2.24
C TYR A 23 -12.62 -6.48 1.32
N ALA A 24 -11.88 -5.53 0.74
CA ALA A 24 -10.66 -5.82 -0.01
C ALA A 24 -9.43 -5.51 0.85
N THR A 25 -8.38 -6.33 0.74
CA THR A 25 -7.05 -5.97 1.25
C THR A 25 -6.34 -5.13 0.21
N SER A 26 -6.28 -3.83 0.44
CA SER A 26 -5.65 -2.89 -0.47
C SER A 26 -4.13 -2.90 -0.33
N CYS A 27 -3.44 -3.00 -1.46
CA CYS A 27 -1.98 -3.10 -1.54
C CYS A 27 -1.39 -1.80 -2.12
N GLY A 28 -0.67 -1.06 -1.28
CA GLY A 28 0.13 0.09 -1.66
C GLY A 28 1.51 -0.29 -2.20
N GLY A 29 2.28 0.74 -2.52
CA GLY A 29 3.57 0.61 -3.17
C GLY A 29 4.71 1.30 -2.43
N THR A 30 5.85 0.62 -2.37
CA THR A 30 7.09 1.11 -1.79
C THR A 30 8.24 1.14 -2.80
N GLN A 31 9.23 1.97 -2.49
CA GLN A 31 10.51 2.06 -3.15
C GLN A 31 11.56 1.37 -2.27
N PRO A 32 12.04 0.17 -2.66
CA PRO A 32 13.20 -0.43 -2.03
C PRO A 32 14.43 0.44 -2.21
N GLY A 33 15.15 0.66 -1.12
CA GLY A 33 16.51 1.19 -1.13
C GLY A 33 17.52 0.13 -1.57
N PRO A 34 18.82 0.48 -1.58
CA PRO A 34 19.87 -0.48 -1.85
C PRO A 34 19.86 -1.62 -0.83
N ALA A 35 20.17 -2.83 -1.30
CA ALA A 35 20.32 -3.99 -0.41
C ALA A 35 21.41 -3.70 0.62
N ALA A 36 21.17 -4.09 1.88
CA ALA A 36 22.11 -3.86 2.97
C ALA A 36 23.39 -4.73 2.88
N GLY A 37 23.52 -5.58 1.85
CA GLY A 37 24.68 -6.45 1.61
C GLY A 37 24.84 -7.60 2.60
N ASN A 38 24.03 -7.66 3.66
CA ASN A 38 24.08 -8.63 4.75
C ASN A 38 22.87 -9.58 4.78
N GLY A 39 22.10 -9.64 3.69
CA GLY A 39 20.86 -10.42 3.61
C GLY A 39 19.65 -9.80 4.31
N ALA A 40 19.79 -8.65 4.99
CA ALA A 40 18.66 -7.94 5.56
C ALA A 40 17.83 -7.24 4.47
N ALA A 41 16.52 -7.15 4.70
CA ALA A 41 15.61 -6.39 3.84
C ALA A 41 16.03 -4.92 3.78
N ALA A 42 16.16 -4.38 2.56
CA ALA A 42 16.53 -2.98 2.33
C ALA A 42 15.55 -2.03 3.03
N ALA A 43 16.01 -0.87 3.52
CA ALA A 43 15.10 0.19 3.94
C ALA A 43 14.15 0.56 2.78
N GLU A 44 12.89 0.85 3.09
CA GLU A 44 11.88 1.20 2.08
C GLU A 44 11.31 2.58 2.34
N ALA A 45 11.05 3.32 1.26
CA ALA A 45 10.35 4.60 1.25
C ALA A 45 9.02 4.46 0.50
N VAL A 46 8.16 5.48 0.59
CA VAL A 46 6.95 5.56 -0.24
C VAL A 46 7.36 5.55 -1.72
N TRP A 47 6.69 4.75 -2.54
CA TRP A 47 6.90 4.80 -3.98
C TRP A 47 6.27 6.06 -4.57
N ASN A 48 7.10 7.02 -4.93
CA ASN A 48 6.72 8.23 -5.63
C ASN A 48 7.80 8.58 -6.67
N ALA A 49 7.42 8.52 -7.94
CA ALA A 49 8.27 8.81 -9.11
C ALA A 49 7.74 10.06 -9.86
N GLY A 50 7.23 11.06 -9.14
CA GLY A 50 6.77 12.34 -9.68
C GLY A 50 5.29 12.33 -10.07
N THR A 51 4.93 11.66 -11.17
CA THR A 51 3.53 11.54 -11.63
C THR A 51 2.96 10.13 -11.47
N ILE A 52 3.82 9.17 -11.18
CA ILE A 52 3.48 7.76 -10.96
C ILE A 52 3.95 7.40 -9.56
N GLY A 53 3.14 6.66 -8.83
CA GLY A 53 3.47 6.20 -7.49
C GLY A 53 2.26 5.69 -6.76
N THR A 54 2.46 5.22 -5.52
CA THR A 54 1.41 4.57 -4.76
C THR A 54 0.17 5.46 -4.61
N GLY A 55 -1.00 4.89 -4.92
CA GLY A 55 -2.25 5.48 -4.47
C GLY A 55 -2.39 5.38 -2.96
N GLY A 56 -3.39 6.06 -2.41
CA GLY A 56 -3.68 6.02 -0.98
C GLY A 56 -4.32 7.32 -0.51
N GLY A 57 -5.10 7.22 0.56
CA GLY A 57 -5.88 8.33 1.08
C GLY A 57 -7.01 7.89 1.98
N ILE A 58 -7.98 8.77 2.13
CA ILE A 58 -9.21 8.51 2.88
C ILE A 58 -10.36 8.38 1.88
N SER A 59 -11.14 7.31 1.98
CA SER A 59 -12.30 7.07 1.12
C SER A 59 -13.35 8.16 1.30
N ASP A 60 -14.02 8.56 0.22
CA ASP A 60 -15.19 9.44 0.28
C ASP A 60 -16.52 8.68 0.46
N ALA A 61 -16.50 7.34 0.40
CA ALA A 61 -17.70 6.52 0.40
C ALA A 61 -17.83 5.62 1.63
N PHE A 62 -16.74 5.03 2.10
CA PHE A 62 -16.81 3.99 3.14
C PHE A 62 -16.47 4.55 4.53
N PRO A 63 -17.31 4.29 5.56
CA PRO A 63 -17.00 4.67 6.93
C PRO A 63 -15.75 3.94 7.41
N VAL A 64 -15.20 4.38 8.55
CA VAL A 64 -14.08 3.68 9.19
C VAL A 64 -14.55 2.27 9.58
N PRO A 65 -13.92 1.20 9.05
CA PRO A 65 -14.23 -0.16 9.46
C PRO A 65 -13.68 -0.44 10.86
N ASP A 66 -14.29 -1.37 11.60
CA ASP A 66 -13.91 -1.69 12.99
C ASP A 66 -12.42 -2.01 13.16
N TYR A 67 -11.81 -2.70 12.18
CA TYR A 67 -10.38 -3.01 12.23
C TYR A 67 -9.46 -1.79 12.09
N GLN A 68 -9.95 -0.64 11.62
CA GLN A 68 -9.22 0.64 11.60
C GLN A 68 -9.63 1.58 12.75
N SER A 69 -10.67 1.26 13.51
CA SER A 69 -11.26 2.18 14.50
C SER A 69 -10.31 2.60 15.63
N HIS A 70 -9.28 1.79 15.91
CA HIS A 70 -8.27 2.07 16.93
C HIS A 70 -7.07 2.88 16.41
N LEU A 71 -7.04 3.19 15.12
CA LEU A 71 -5.98 3.97 14.51
C LEU A 71 -6.29 5.47 14.53
N THR A 72 -5.24 6.28 14.68
CA THR A 72 -5.32 7.71 14.38
C THR A 72 -5.22 7.91 12.87
N LEU A 73 -6.35 7.82 12.17
CA LEU A 73 -6.41 8.09 10.73
C LEU A 73 -6.29 9.60 10.44
N PRO A 74 -5.62 10.00 9.35
CA PRO A 74 -5.64 11.39 8.90
C PRO A 74 -7.04 11.76 8.38
N GLN A 75 -7.34 13.06 8.37
CA GLN A 75 -8.55 13.60 7.76
C GLN A 75 -8.44 13.58 6.23
N SER A 76 -9.58 13.39 5.56
CA SER A 76 -9.68 13.62 4.12
C SER A 76 -9.29 15.05 3.79
N GLN A 77 -8.40 15.24 2.81
CA GLN A 77 -8.03 16.57 2.32
C GLN A 77 -9.12 17.22 1.45
N ASN A 78 -10.24 16.52 1.18
CA ASN A 78 -11.36 17.07 0.44
C ASN A 78 -12.39 17.76 1.34
N ASP A 79 -12.72 17.17 2.50
CA ASP A 79 -13.82 17.62 3.37
C ASP A 79 -13.52 17.52 4.89
N GLY A 80 -12.33 17.08 5.29
CA GLY A 80 -11.94 16.97 6.70
C GLY A 80 -12.50 15.73 7.43
N ALA A 81 -13.26 14.87 6.76
CA ALA A 81 -13.88 13.72 7.41
C ALA A 81 -12.89 12.57 7.64
N ILE A 82 -13.20 11.73 8.63
CA ILE A 82 -12.47 10.50 8.94
C ILE A 82 -13.30 9.31 8.43
N ARG A 83 -12.71 8.53 7.52
CA ARG A 83 -13.34 7.41 6.78
C ARG A 83 -12.31 6.32 6.50
N ARG A 84 -12.69 5.24 5.80
CA ARG A 84 -11.79 4.11 5.46
C ARG A 84 -10.47 4.62 4.86
N GLY A 85 -9.36 4.37 5.56
CA GLY A 85 -8.03 4.74 5.11
C GLY A 85 -7.46 3.69 4.18
N VAL A 86 -6.79 4.09 3.10
CA VAL A 86 -6.18 3.24 2.05
C VAL A 86 -4.70 3.60 1.91
N PRO A 87 -3.77 2.66 1.71
CA PRO A 87 -3.96 1.21 1.62
C PRO A 87 -3.94 0.50 2.99
N ASP A 88 -4.11 -0.82 3.01
CA ASP A 88 -4.02 -1.64 4.23
C ASP A 88 -2.58 -2.08 4.49
N VAL A 89 -1.88 -2.46 3.42
CA VAL A 89 -0.50 -2.96 3.43
C VAL A 89 0.24 -2.42 2.22
N ALA A 90 1.55 -2.62 2.14
CA ALA A 90 2.34 -2.29 0.96
C ALA A 90 3.42 -3.33 0.67
N CYS A 91 3.97 -3.28 -0.54
CA CYS A 91 5.22 -3.94 -0.89
C CYS A 91 5.83 -3.25 -2.11
N ALA A 92 6.99 -3.74 -2.56
CA ALA A 92 7.76 -3.11 -3.63
C ALA A 92 6.87 -2.84 -4.86
N ALA A 93 6.92 -1.61 -5.36
CA ALA A 93 6.15 -1.20 -6.54
C ALA A 93 6.95 -0.28 -7.46
N ALA A 94 8.18 0.07 -7.07
CA ALA A 94 9.08 0.88 -7.88
C ALA A 94 9.60 0.17 -9.13
N ALA A 95 9.88 0.95 -10.18
CA ALA A 95 10.51 0.47 -11.41
C ALA A 95 11.99 0.08 -11.25
N SER A 96 12.65 0.59 -10.21
CA SER A 96 13.99 0.18 -9.81
C SER A 96 13.94 -0.28 -8.35
N PRO A 97 14.33 -1.52 -8.01
CA PRO A 97 14.91 -2.53 -8.92
C PRO A 97 13.89 -3.16 -9.88
N GLY A 98 12.58 -3.02 -9.63
CA GLY A 98 11.52 -3.58 -10.47
C GLY A 98 11.40 -5.10 -10.39
N TYR A 99 10.30 -5.63 -10.91
CA TYR A 99 10.05 -7.06 -11.05
C TYR A 99 10.45 -7.51 -12.44
N ARG A 100 11.45 -8.39 -12.54
CA ARG A 100 11.81 -9.02 -13.82
C ARG A 100 10.80 -10.11 -14.15
N ILE A 101 10.09 -9.92 -15.26
CA ILE A 101 9.09 -10.87 -15.76
C ILE A 101 9.31 -11.13 -17.25
N ILE A 102 8.69 -12.18 -17.77
CA ILE A 102 8.64 -12.46 -19.20
C ILE A 102 7.25 -12.12 -19.71
N VAL A 103 7.15 -11.25 -20.72
CA VAL A 103 5.89 -10.95 -21.41
C VAL A 103 6.08 -11.22 -22.90
N ASN A 104 5.23 -12.07 -23.47
CA ASN A 104 5.32 -12.51 -24.87
C ASN A 104 6.72 -13.03 -25.26
N GLY A 105 7.36 -13.77 -24.36
CA GLY A 105 8.70 -14.32 -24.54
C GLY A 105 9.85 -13.33 -24.36
N GLN A 106 9.57 -12.06 -24.06
CA GLN A 106 10.59 -11.02 -23.87
C GLN A 106 10.78 -10.68 -22.39
N PRO A 107 12.03 -10.60 -21.91
CA PRO A 107 12.32 -10.14 -20.56
C PRO A 107 12.04 -8.65 -20.42
N MET A 108 11.27 -8.29 -19.38
CA MET A 108 10.93 -6.90 -19.05
C MET A 108 11.02 -6.68 -17.54
N ALA A 109 11.26 -5.43 -17.14
CA ALA A 109 11.12 -5.00 -15.75
C ALA A 109 9.77 -4.27 -15.60
N MET A 110 8.89 -4.80 -14.76
CA MET A 110 7.58 -4.21 -14.45
C MET A 110 7.55 -3.68 -13.01
N SER A 111 6.55 -2.85 -12.75
CA SER A 111 6.38 -2.12 -11.49
C SER A 111 4.91 -1.83 -11.24
N GLY A 112 4.60 -1.08 -10.20
CA GLY A 112 3.24 -0.74 -9.83
C GLY A 112 2.68 -1.58 -8.70
N THR A 113 1.61 -1.06 -8.09
CA THR A 113 0.78 -1.79 -7.14
C THR A 113 0.12 -3.02 -7.79
N SER A 114 0.02 -3.04 -9.13
CA SER A 114 -0.31 -4.22 -9.92
C SER A 114 0.66 -5.40 -9.72
N ALA A 115 1.93 -5.14 -9.42
CA ALA A 115 2.91 -6.17 -9.06
C ALA A 115 2.93 -6.45 -7.55
N ALA A 116 2.65 -5.44 -6.73
CA ALA A 116 2.50 -5.56 -5.28
C ALA A 116 1.36 -6.52 -4.88
N THR A 117 0.21 -6.39 -5.54
CA THR A 117 -1.01 -7.17 -5.25
C THR A 117 -0.83 -8.69 -5.39
N PRO A 118 -0.32 -9.24 -6.52
CA PRO A 118 -0.10 -10.67 -6.65
C PRO A 118 1.02 -11.20 -5.73
N LEU A 119 2.00 -10.37 -5.36
CA LEU A 119 2.99 -10.75 -4.35
C LEU A 119 2.33 -10.98 -2.98
N TRP A 120 1.41 -10.10 -2.58
CA TRP A 120 0.59 -10.29 -1.38
C TRP A 120 -0.31 -11.51 -1.48
N ALA A 121 -0.95 -11.74 -2.64
CA ALA A 121 -1.78 -12.93 -2.85
C ALA A 121 -0.96 -14.23 -2.70
N ALA A 122 0.26 -14.27 -3.23
CA ALA A 122 1.17 -15.41 -3.08
C ALA A 122 1.57 -15.65 -1.62
N LEU A 123 1.91 -14.58 -0.87
CA LEU A 123 2.22 -14.67 0.56
C LEU A 123 1.04 -15.27 1.35
N VAL A 124 -0.17 -14.79 1.08
CA VAL A 124 -1.39 -15.32 1.72
C VAL A 124 -1.64 -16.78 1.35
N ALA A 125 -1.42 -17.16 0.08
CA ALA A 125 -1.55 -18.56 -0.36
C ALA A 125 -0.56 -19.48 0.36
N ILE A 126 0.69 -19.04 0.54
CA ILE A 126 1.71 -19.77 1.32
C ILE A 126 1.26 -19.90 2.78
N ALA A 127 0.74 -18.83 3.38
CA ALA A 127 0.24 -18.87 4.76
C ALA A 127 -0.95 -19.84 4.92
N ILE A 128 -1.90 -19.86 3.96
CA ILE A 128 -3.01 -20.81 3.93
C ILE A 128 -2.49 -22.25 3.86
N ALA A 129 -1.52 -22.51 2.96
CA ALA A 129 -0.94 -23.85 2.81
C ALA A 129 -0.23 -24.31 4.08
N ALA A 130 0.51 -23.42 4.75
CA ALA A 130 1.20 -23.73 6.01
C ALA A 130 0.22 -23.97 7.18
N ARG A 131 -0.89 -23.22 7.21
CA ARG A 131 -1.91 -23.33 8.26
C ARG A 131 -2.84 -24.54 8.05
N GLY A 132 -3.04 -24.97 6.80
CA GLY A 132 -3.97 -26.05 6.45
C GLY A 132 -5.44 -25.66 6.42
N GLU A 133 -5.76 -24.36 6.54
CA GLU A 133 -7.14 -23.84 6.55
C GLU A 133 -7.22 -22.45 5.91
N GLN A 134 -8.42 -22.07 5.45
CA GLN A 134 -8.68 -20.77 4.85
C GLN A 134 -8.60 -19.64 5.90
N ILE A 135 -8.08 -18.47 5.50
CA ILE A 135 -7.96 -17.29 6.38
C ILE A 135 -9.23 -16.42 6.35
N GLY A 136 -10.01 -16.45 5.26
CA GLY A 136 -11.17 -15.58 5.09
C GLY A 136 -10.77 -14.11 4.89
N LEU A 137 -11.52 -13.17 5.46
CA LEU A 137 -11.22 -11.73 5.39
C LEU A 137 -9.97 -11.39 6.20
N LEU A 138 -8.92 -10.99 5.49
CA LEU A 138 -7.58 -10.82 6.06
C LEU A 138 -7.44 -9.55 6.92
N ASN A 139 -8.18 -8.48 6.61
CA ASN A 139 -7.94 -7.15 7.17
C ASN A 139 -7.92 -7.14 8.70
N ALA A 140 -8.94 -7.69 9.38
CA ALA A 140 -8.99 -7.69 10.84
C ALA A 140 -7.76 -8.35 11.48
N ALA A 141 -7.26 -9.44 10.89
CA ALA A 141 -6.06 -10.11 11.37
C ALA A 141 -4.79 -9.27 11.16
N LEU A 142 -4.66 -8.57 10.03
CA LEU A 142 -3.50 -7.70 9.76
C LEU A 142 -3.43 -6.54 10.76
N TYR A 143 -4.55 -5.83 10.94
CA TYR A 143 -4.61 -4.68 11.86
C TYR A 143 -4.46 -5.10 13.33
N GLY A 144 -4.85 -6.33 13.69
CA GLY A 144 -4.58 -6.89 15.02
C GLY A 144 -3.11 -7.28 15.26
N ASN A 145 -2.26 -7.30 14.22
CA ASN A 145 -0.88 -7.74 14.30
C ASN A 145 0.11 -6.73 13.66
N PRO A 146 0.12 -5.44 14.09
CA PRO A 146 0.97 -4.42 13.47
C PRO A 146 2.48 -4.73 13.60
N GLY A 147 2.89 -5.54 14.57
CA GLY A 147 4.27 -6.00 14.73
C GLY A 147 4.78 -6.92 13.62
N ALA A 148 3.87 -7.51 12.82
CA ALA A 148 4.22 -8.33 11.65
C ALA A 148 4.71 -7.49 10.47
N PHE A 149 4.71 -6.16 10.59
CA PHE A 149 5.07 -5.26 9.51
C PHE A 149 6.31 -4.44 9.83
N ARG A 150 6.93 -3.98 8.76
CA ARG A 150 8.00 -3.01 8.79
C ARG A 150 7.44 -1.70 8.25
N VAL A 151 7.30 -0.74 9.16
CA VAL A 151 6.69 0.57 8.87
C VAL A 151 7.57 1.36 7.91
N VAL A 152 6.95 1.93 6.89
CA VAL A 152 7.57 2.87 5.95
C VAL A 152 7.32 4.28 6.45
N GLN A 153 8.38 4.98 6.86
CA GLN A 153 8.27 6.28 7.55
C GLN A 153 8.65 7.48 6.66
N GLN A 154 9.22 7.24 5.48
CA GLN A 154 9.77 8.30 4.63
C GLN A 154 9.05 8.39 3.28
N GLY A 155 8.79 9.61 2.84
CA GLY A 155 8.17 9.91 1.55
C GLY A 155 6.70 10.29 1.67
N ASN A 156 6.07 10.51 0.52
CA ASN A 156 4.68 10.97 0.42
C ASN A 156 4.08 10.53 -0.92
N ASN A 157 2.76 10.57 -1.04
CA ASN A 157 2.06 10.34 -2.30
C ASN A 157 1.42 11.63 -2.87
N ARG A 158 2.06 12.79 -2.66
CA ARG A 158 1.46 14.08 -2.99
C ARG A 158 1.55 14.42 -4.48
N VAL A 159 0.55 15.15 -4.97
CA VAL A 159 0.51 15.81 -6.29
C VAL A 159 0.05 17.25 -6.08
N GLY A 160 0.81 18.24 -6.56
CA GLY A 160 0.44 19.65 -6.41
C GLY A 160 0.22 20.08 -4.95
N GLY A 161 0.96 19.48 -4.01
CA GLY A 161 0.84 19.74 -2.56
C GLY A 161 -0.25 18.94 -1.85
N LYS A 162 -1.17 18.29 -2.57
CA LYS A 162 -2.27 17.49 -1.99
C LYS A 162 -1.91 16.01 -1.91
N GLY A 163 -2.34 15.34 -0.84
CA GLY A 163 -1.99 13.94 -0.53
C GLY A 163 -1.34 13.81 0.84
N TYR A 164 -0.81 12.64 1.14
CA TYR A 164 -0.41 12.28 2.50
C TYR A 164 1.08 11.97 2.60
N ASP A 165 1.62 12.08 3.80
CA ASP A 165 2.98 11.69 4.12
C ASP A 165 3.00 10.34 4.83
N ALA A 166 4.10 9.60 4.66
CA ALA A 166 4.42 8.48 5.53
C ALA A 166 4.87 8.96 6.92
N GLY A 167 4.80 8.06 7.90
CA GLY A 167 5.12 8.37 9.27
C GLY A 167 5.14 7.11 10.15
N PRO A 168 5.22 7.27 11.48
CA PRO A 168 5.12 6.15 12.39
C PRO A 168 3.73 5.50 12.32
N GLY A 169 3.69 4.17 12.42
CA GLY A 169 2.44 3.41 12.37
C GLY A 169 1.83 3.32 10.97
N TRP A 170 0.50 3.26 10.92
CA TRP A 170 -0.25 3.22 9.66
C TRP A 170 -0.17 4.56 8.93
N SER A 171 -0.01 4.56 7.60
CA SER A 171 -0.09 5.78 6.79
C SER A 171 -0.98 5.62 5.56
N ALA A 172 -1.55 6.72 5.09
CA ALA A 172 -2.32 6.77 3.85
C ALA A 172 -1.45 6.71 2.56
N CYS A 173 -0.20 6.24 2.69
CA CYS A 173 0.68 5.92 1.58
C CYS A 173 0.93 4.41 1.49
N THR A 174 1.22 3.77 2.62
CA THR A 174 1.75 2.38 2.69
C THR A 174 1.02 1.49 3.69
N GLY A 175 -0.05 1.98 4.29
CA GLY A 175 -0.84 1.25 5.27
C GLY A 175 -0.01 0.86 6.50
N LEU A 176 -0.16 -0.38 6.96
CA LEU A 176 0.64 -0.98 8.03
C LEU A 176 2.12 -1.14 7.66
N GLY A 177 2.45 -1.03 6.36
CA GLY A 177 3.80 -1.18 5.83
C GLY A 177 4.00 -2.51 5.11
N VAL A 178 5.25 -2.97 5.09
CA VAL A 178 5.71 -4.13 4.32
C VAL A 178 5.76 -5.35 5.23
N PRO A 179 5.32 -6.55 4.82
CA PRO A 179 5.30 -7.70 5.72
C PRO A 179 6.72 -8.12 6.09
N ARG A 180 6.90 -8.56 7.33
CA ARG A 180 8.07 -9.31 7.77
C ARG A 180 7.84 -10.77 7.39
N GLY A 181 8.53 -11.23 6.35
CA GLY A 181 8.57 -12.64 5.97
C GLY A 181 9.37 -13.48 6.96
#